data_AF-A0A9D0A855-F1
#
_entry.id   AF-A0A9D0A855-F1
#
_cell.length_a   1.000
_cell.length_b   1.000
_cell.length_c   1.000
_cell.angle_alpha   90.00
_cell.angle_beta   90.00
_cell.angle_gamma   90.00
#
_symmetry.space_group_name_H-M   'P 1'
#
loop_
_entity.id
_entity.type
_entity.pdbx_description
1 polymer ?
#
loop_
_entity_poly.entity_id
_entity_poly.type
_entity_poly.pdbx_seq_one_letter_code
_entity_poly.pdbx_strand_id
1 'polypeptide(L)'
;MTTKADFTNDEWTHLLQAPTAAGMYIMMADPNFVIGSMKEAFAVSAGIISKEKESNSELFTALLADFKEKEMVKQARLKFEEKNLEAMKQTSLNALKKVVRLLAEKATPEEAAEIKNWLYELGVKTA
;
A
#
# COMPACT_ATOMS: atom_id res chain seq x y z
N MET A 1 -14.56 -15.79 -3.91
CA MET A 1 -14.26 -14.72 -2.95
C MET A 1 -12.95 -15.10 -2.29
N THR A 2 -11.99 -14.20 -2.30
CA THR A 2 -10.66 -14.44 -1.73
C THR A 2 -10.63 -13.80 -0.34
N THR A 3 -9.97 -14.45 0.60
CA THR A 3 -9.87 -13.99 1.98
C THR A 3 -8.42 -13.84 2.40
N LYS A 4 -8.18 -13.24 3.57
CA LYS A 4 -6.84 -13.19 4.17
C LYS A 4 -6.21 -14.57 4.34
N ALA A 5 -7.01 -15.63 4.54
CA ALA A 5 -6.52 -16.99 4.73
C ALA A 5 -5.89 -17.60 3.48
N ASP A 6 -6.20 -17.06 2.29
CA ASP A 6 -5.58 -17.45 1.03
C ASP A 6 -4.13 -16.91 0.90
N PHE A 7 -3.72 -15.99 1.77
CA PHE A 7 -2.39 -15.40 1.82
C PHE A 7 -1.61 -15.91 3.03
N THR A 8 -0.32 -16.18 2.82
CA THR A 8 0.63 -16.39 3.90
C THR A 8 0.91 -15.08 4.62
N ASN A 9 1.45 -15.15 5.84
CA ASN A 9 1.81 -13.95 6.62
C ASN A 9 2.78 -13.02 5.86
N ASP A 10 3.73 -13.57 5.12
CA ASP A 10 4.68 -12.80 4.30
C ASP A 10 3.96 -12.07 3.15
N GLU A 11 3.07 -12.76 2.44
CA GLU A 11 2.28 -12.17 1.35
C GLU A 11 1.32 -11.09 1.87
N TRP A 12 0.69 -11.33 3.02
CA TRP A 12 -0.17 -10.35 3.67
C TRP A 12 0.62 -9.11 4.11
N THR A 13 1.83 -9.32 4.64
CA THR A 13 2.74 -8.22 4.99
C THR A 13 3.07 -7.39 3.76
N HIS A 14 3.29 -8.01 2.59
CA HIS A 14 3.50 -7.28 1.35
C HIS A 14 2.27 -6.48 0.90
N LEU A 15 1.06 -7.02 1.07
CA LEU A 15 -0.18 -6.28 0.83
C LEU A 15 -0.30 -5.06 1.74
N LEU A 16 0.04 -5.19 3.03
CA LEU A 16 0.06 -4.08 3.99
C LEU A 16 1.17 -3.05 3.72
N GLN A 17 2.26 -3.46 3.07
CA GLN A 17 3.33 -2.56 2.60
C GLN A 17 2.93 -1.73 1.38
N ALA A 18 2.04 -2.26 0.55
CA ALA A 18 1.66 -1.68 -0.74
C ALA A 18 1.23 -0.21 -0.69
N PRO A 19 0.39 0.24 0.27
CA PRO A 19 -0.07 1.62 0.34
C PRO A 19 1.09 2.57 0.60
N THR A 20 1.95 2.20 1.55
CA THR A 20 3.15 2.98 1.90
C THR A 20 4.12 3.03 0.71
N ALA A 21 4.29 1.93 -0.01
CA ALA A 21 5.09 1.86 -1.23
C ALA A 21 4.54 2.75 -2.35
N ALA A 22 3.21 2.77 -2.54
CA ALA A 22 2.54 3.59 -3.56
C ALA A 22 2.73 5.09 -3.29
N GLY A 23 2.48 5.53 -2.05
CA GLY A 23 2.72 6.91 -1.64
C GLY A 23 4.18 7.30 -1.86
N MET A 24 5.11 6.51 -1.34
CA MET A 24 6.55 6.79 -1.47
C MET A 24 7.04 6.82 -2.91
N TYR A 25 6.56 5.91 -3.77
CA TYR A 25 6.97 5.88 -5.18
C TYR A 25 6.61 7.16 -5.93
N ILE A 26 5.40 7.69 -5.71
CA ILE A 26 4.95 8.92 -6.36
C ILE A 26 5.65 10.14 -5.75
N MET A 27 5.82 10.16 -4.43
CA MET A 27 6.54 11.22 -3.73
C MET A 27 8.01 11.32 -4.18
N MET A 28 8.68 10.20 -4.40
CA MET A 28 10.06 10.17 -4.93
C MET A 28 10.14 10.50 -6.42
N ALA A 29 9.01 10.51 -7.13
CA ALA A 29 8.97 10.99 -8.50
C ALA A 29 9.03 12.53 -8.55
N ASP A 30 8.74 13.22 -7.45
CA ASP A 30 8.87 14.68 -7.35
C ASP A 30 10.20 15.09 -6.68
N PRO A 31 11.10 15.80 -7.38
CA PRO A 31 12.42 16.16 -6.87
C PRO A 31 12.42 17.28 -5.81
N ASN A 32 11.30 17.97 -5.57
CA ASN A 32 11.23 19.09 -4.62
C ASN A 32 10.67 18.70 -3.24
N PHE A 33 10.38 17.43 -3.00
CA PHE A 33 9.56 17.01 -1.86
C PHE A 33 10.33 16.79 -0.54
N VAL A 34 9.77 17.26 0.58
CA VAL A 34 10.33 17.12 1.93
C VAL A 34 9.73 15.90 2.65
N ILE A 35 10.58 14.92 2.99
CA ILE A 35 10.18 13.61 3.56
C ILE A 35 9.50 13.72 4.95
N GLY A 36 9.80 14.75 5.74
CA GLY A 36 9.30 14.89 7.12
C GLY A 36 7.79 15.17 7.23
N SER A 37 7.31 16.19 6.52
CA SER A 37 5.89 16.61 6.50
C SER A 37 4.97 15.60 5.79
N MET A 38 5.58 14.65 5.08
CA MET A 38 4.95 13.69 4.19
C MET A 38 4.31 12.50 4.93
N LYS A 39 4.92 12.05 6.04
CA LYS A 39 4.39 10.95 6.84
C LYS A 39 3.03 11.32 7.45
N GLU A 40 2.88 12.58 7.84
CA GLU A 40 1.63 13.11 8.36
C GLU A 40 0.59 13.25 7.24
N ALA A 41 0.95 13.81 6.08
CA ALA A 41 0.05 13.89 4.91
C ALA A 41 -0.42 12.51 4.43
N PHE A 42 0.47 11.51 4.44
CA PHE A 42 0.13 10.13 4.12
C PHE A 42 -0.82 9.51 5.16
N ALA A 43 -0.53 9.66 6.45
CA ALA A 43 -1.42 9.12 7.49
C ALA A 43 -2.82 9.73 7.43
N VAL A 44 -2.92 11.03 7.10
CA VAL A 44 -4.18 11.74 6.94
C VAL A 44 -4.92 11.26 5.69
N SER A 45 -4.28 11.27 4.52
CA SER A 45 -4.89 10.83 3.25
C SER A 45 -5.30 9.36 3.29
N ALA A 46 -4.43 8.48 3.79
CA ALA A 46 -4.73 7.07 3.93
C ALA A 46 -5.89 6.84 4.92
N GLY A 47 -5.97 7.61 6.00
CA GLY A 47 -7.10 7.57 6.94
C GLY A 47 -8.42 8.03 6.34
N ILE A 48 -8.41 9.08 5.51
CA ILE A 48 -9.59 9.59 4.79
C ILE A 48 -10.07 8.56 3.77
N ILE A 49 -9.17 8.10 2.88
CA ILE A 49 -9.52 7.16 1.81
C ILE A 49 -10.03 5.83 2.38
N SER A 50 -9.41 5.34 3.46
CA SER A 50 -9.84 4.10 4.14
C SER A 50 -11.16 4.24 4.90
N LYS A 51 -11.66 5.46 5.10
CA LYS A 51 -12.95 5.74 5.73
C LYS A 51 -14.05 5.95 4.70
N GLU A 52 -13.72 6.51 3.54
CA GLU A 52 -14.67 6.74 2.44
C GLU A 52 -14.91 5.50 1.57
N LYS A 53 -13.95 4.58 1.49
CA LYS A 53 -14.10 3.34 0.71
C LYS A 53 -15.05 2.35 1.40
N GLU A 54 -16.24 2.20 0.84
CA GLU A 54 -17.07 1.01 1.05
C GLU A 54 -16.41 -0.15 0.29
N SER A 55 -16.17 -1.27 0.98
CA SER A 55 -15.46 -2.40 0.41
C SER A 55 -16.44 -3.38 -0.25
N ASN A 56 -16.24 -3.68 -1.54
CA ASN A 56 -17.09 -4.64 -2.24
C ASN A 56 -16.59 -6.08 -2.08
N SER A 57 -15.39 -6.26 -1.50
CA SER A 57 -14.79 -7.58 -1.31
C SER A 57 -14.36 -7.85 0.14
N GLU A 58 -14.44 -9.12 0.54
CA GLU A 58 -13.94 -9.57 1.85
C GLU A 58 -12.42 -9.35 1.97
N LEU A 59 -11.68 -9.59 0.88
CA LEU A 59 -10.24 -9.35 0.80
C LEU A 59 -9.89 -7.89 1.11
N PHE A 60 -10.55 -6.95 0.46
CA PHE A 60 -10.28 -5.53 0.66
C PHE A 60 -10.75 -5.05 2.03
N THR A 61 -11.83 -5.60 2.56
CA THR A 61 -12.30 -5.33 3.93
C THR A 61 -11.24 -5.74 4.96
N ALA A 62 -10.70 -6.96 4.83
CA ALA A 62 -9.64 -7.45 5.72
C ALA A 62 -8.38 -6.57 5.59
N LEU A 63 -8.00 -6.19 4.37
CA LEU A 63 -6.86 -5.33 4.13
C LEU A 63 -7.02 -3.95 4.80
N LEU A 64 -8.20 -3.33 4.67
CA LEU A 64 -8.51 -2.04 5.31
C LEU A 64 -8.53 -2.14 6.84
N ALA A 65 -9.02 -3.25 7.39
CA ALA A 65 -9.03 -3.47 8.83
C ALA A 65 -7.61 -3.58 9.38
N ASP A 66 -6.78 -4.46 8.80
CA ASP A 66 -5.38 -4.63 9.19
C ASP A 66 -4.53 -3.37 8.92
N PHE A 67 -4.85 -2.61 7.87
CA PHE A 67 -4.16 -1.35 7.58
C PHE A 67 -4.52 -0.23 8.59
N LYS A 68 -5.72 -0.26 9.19
CA LYS A 68 -6.07 0.64 10.30
C LYS A 68 -5.35 0.24 11.59
N GLU A 69 -4.94 -1.02 11.72
CA GLU A 69 -4.14 -1.47 12.84
C GLU A 69 -2.68 -0.97 12.74
N LYS A 70 -2.39 0.07 13.52
CA LYS A 70 -1.06 0.70 13.57
C LYS A 70 0.07 -0.29 13.86
N GLU A 71 -0.20 -1.35 14.60
CA GLU A 71 0.79 -2.39 14.91
C GLU A 71 1.14 -3.23 13.68
N MET A 72 0.12 -3.68 12.93
CA MET A 72 0.29 -4.43 11.68
C MET A 72 1.03 -3.59 10.63
N VAL A 73 0.67 -2.31 10.48
CA VAL A 73 1.38 -1.40 9.56
C VAL A 73 2.82 -1.14 10.01
N LYS A 74 3.07 -1.06 11.32
CA LYS A 74 4.43 -0.88 11.86
C LYS A 74 5.30 -2.11 11.61
N GLN A 75 4.74 -3.31 11.73
CA GLN A 75 5.42 -4.57 11.38
C GLN A 75 5.65 -4.67 9.87
N ALA A 76 4.67 -4.25 9.07
CA ALA A 76 4.75 -4.15 7.62
C ALA A 76 5.50 -2.90 7.13
N ARG A 77 6.40 -2.31 7.92
CA ARG A 77 7.14 -1.13 7.49
C ARG A 77 8.26 -1.51 6.54
N LEU A 78 8.25 -0.95 5.33
CA LEU A 78 9.39 -1.05 4.41
C LEU A 78 10.62 -0.38 5.02
N LYS A 79 11.72 -1.13 5.08
CA LYS A 79 13.03 -0.61 5.49
C LYS A 79 13.69 0.00 4.27
N PHE A 80 13.92 1.30 4.33
CA PHE A 80 14.65 2.03 3.30
C PHE A 80 16.04 2.35 3.81
N GLU A 81 17.03 2.23 2.94
CA GLU A 81 18.33 2.84 3.18
C GLU A 81 18.22 4.35 2.91
N GLU A 82 18.27 5.16 3.97
CA GLU A 82 17.93 6.59 4.00
C GLU A 82 18.73 7.49 3.04
N LYS A 83 19.73 6.97 2.33
CA LYS A 83 20.67 7.77 1.52
C LYS A 83 20.56 7.56 0.01
N ASN A 84 19.70 6.66 -0.48
CA ASN A 84 19.63 6.38 -1.92
C ASN A 84 18.18 6.41 -2.44
N LEU A 85 17.74 7.58 -2.92
CA LEU A 85 16.41 7.79 -3.49
C LEU A 85 16.10 6.81 -4.63
N GLU A 86 17.10 6.45 -5.44
CA GLU A 86 16.93 5.51 -6.55
C GLU A 86 16.66 4.09 -6.05
N ALA A 87 17.40 3.65 -5.03
CA ALA A 87 17.15 2.37 -4.35
C ALA A 87 15.79 2.34 -3.65
N MET A 88 15.36 3.46 -3.06
CA MET A 88 14.05 3.58 -2.43
C MET A 88 12.91 3.51 -3.45
N LYS A 89 13.05 4.17 -4.59
CA LYS A 89 12.11 4.10 -5.71
C LYS A 89 12.01 2.68 -6.26
N GLN A 90 13.15 2.02 -6.45
CA GLN A 90 13.20 0.64 -6.95
C GLN A 90 12.58 -0.35 -5.95
N THR A 91 12.84 -0.18 -4.66
CA THR A 91 12.25 -0.99 -3.58
C THR A 91 10.73 -0.84 -3.55
N SER A 92 10.24 0.40 -3.61
CA SER A 92 8.80 0.69 -3.64
C SER A 92 8.13 0.09 -4.88
N LEU A 93 8.74 0.25 -6.05
CA LEU A 93 8.24 -0.33 -7.30
C LEU A 93 8.22 -1.86 -7.25
N ASN A 94 9.24 -2.49 -6.67
CA ASN A 94 9.31 -3.94 -6.55
C ASN A 94 8.23 -4.47 -5.59
N ALA A 95 8.02 -3.80 -4.46
CA ALA A 95 6.94 -4.14 -3.52
C ALA A 95 5.57 -4.07 -4.21
N LEU A 96 5.29 -3.00 -4.95
CA LEU A 96 4.03 -2.86 -5.71
C LEU A 96 3.88 -3.95 -6.78
N LYS A 97 4.94 -4.26 -7.54
CA LYS A 97 4.92 -5.34 -8.52
C LYS A 97 4.64 -6.70 -7.89
N LYS A 98 5.22 -6.98 -6.72
CA LYS A 98 4.98 -8.22 -5.97
C LYS A 98 3.52 -8.34 -5.56
N VAL A 99 2.94 -7.26 -5.04
CA VAL A 99 1.52 -7.20 -4.66
C VAL A 99 0.60 -7.40 -5.86
N VAL A 100 0.89 -6.75 -6.98
CA VAL A 100 0.13 -6.90 -8.23
C VAL A 100 0.14 -8.35 -8.73
N ARG A 101 1.29 -9.05 -8.62
CA ARG A 101 1.40 -10.48 -8.96
C ARG A 101 0.60 -11.35 -8.00
N LEU A 102 0.76 -11.15 -6.69
CA LEU A 102 0.02 -11.90 -5.67
C LEU A 102 -1.51 -11.78 -5.86
N LEU A 103 -1.99 -10.57 -6.13
CA LEU A 103 -3.40 -10.33 -6.43
C LEU A 103 -3.84 -11.00 -7.73
N ALA A 104 -3.00 -11.00 -8.77
CA ALA A 104 -3.32 -11.67 -10.02
C ALA A 104 -3.33 -13.21 -9.90
N GLU A 105 -2.54 -13.76 -8.98
CA GLU A 105 -2.45 -15.20 -8.75
C GLU A 105 -3.56 -15.74 -7.84
N LYS A 106 -4.00 -14.96 -6.85
CA LYS A 106 -4.88 -15.43 -5.76
C LYS A 106 -6.23 -14.74 -5.67
N ALA A 107 -6.32 -13.49 -6.09
CA ALA A 107 -7.56 -12.72 -6.03
C ALA A 107 -8.32 -12.80 -7.36
N THR A 108 -9.63 -12.58 -7.32
CA THR A 108 -10.41 -12.40 -8.54
C THR A 108 -9.98 -11.11 -9.26
N PRO A 109 -10.21 -11.00 -10.58
CA PRO A 109 -9.89 -9.79 -11.34
C PRO A 109 -10.53 -8.52 -10.75
N GLU A 110 -11.74 -8.66 -10.20
CA GLU A 110 -12.51 -7.57 -9.59
C GLU A 110 -11.88 -7.11 -8.27
N GLU A 111 -11.55 -8.04 -7.38
CA GLU A 111 -10.84 -7.77 -6.11
C GLU A 111 -9.45 -7.16 -6.35
N ALA A 112 -8.71 -7.71 -7.31
CA ALA A 112 -7.41 -7.21 -7.70
C ALA A 112 -7.51 -5.77 -8.28
N ALA A 113 -8.54 -5.48 -9.06
CA ALA A 113 -8.79 -4.14 -9.59
C ALA A 113 -9.16 -3.15 -8.48
N GLU A 114 -10.01 -3.56 -7.53
CA GLU A 114 -10.42 -2.73 -6.38
C GLU A 114 -9.22 -2.28 -5.54
N ILE A 115 -8.34 -3.23 -5.17
CA ILE A 115 -7.14 -2.94 -4.37
C ILE A 115 -6.15 -2.08 -5.16
N LYS A 116 -5.92 -2.37 -6.45
CA LYS A 116 -5.03 -1.56 -7.30
C LYS A 116 -5.53 -0.13 -7.45
N ASN A 117 -6.84 0.06 -7.64
CA ASN A 117 -7.44 1.38 -7.77
C ASN A 117 -7.32 2.16 -6.46
N TRP A 118 -7.57 1.52 -5.31
CA TRP A 118 -7.34 2.14 -4.01
C TRP A 118 -5.89 2.55 -3.79
N LEU A 119 -4.91 1.71 -4.13
CA LEU A 119 -3.48 2.05 -4.05
C LEU A 119 -3.10 3.23 -4.95
N TYR A 120 -3.68 3.28 -6.16
CA TYR A 120 -3.47 4.39 -7.08
C TYR A 120 -4.06 5.70 -6.55
N GLU A 121 -5.31 5.68 -6.09
CA GLU A 121 -5.95 6.87 -5.49
C GLU A 121 -5.18 7.37 -4.27
N LEU A 122 -4.70 6.45 -3.43
CA LEU A 122 -3.89 6.77 -2.27
C LEU A 122 -2.56 7.39 -2.69
N GLY A 123 -1.88 6.80 -3.67
CA GLY A 123 -0.68 7.36 -4.24
C GLY A 123 -0.87 8.77 -4.81
N VAL A 124 -1.92 8.99 -5.61
CA VAL A 124 -2.20 10.28 -6.26
C VAL A 124 -2.64 11.34 -5.26
N LYS A 125 -3.51 11.01 -4.29
CA LYS A 125 -3.97 11.96 -3.25
C LYS A 125 -2.87 12.36 -2.27
N THR A 126 -1.76 11.63 -2.22
CA THR A 126 -0.64 11.97 -1.34
C THR A 126 0.50 12.71 -2.06
N ALA A 127 0.41 12.88 -3.38
CA ALA A 127 1.27 13.75 -4.17
C ALA A 127 0.77 15.21 -4.09
#